data_AF-A0A2N8KHS5-F1
#
_entry.id   AF-A0A2N8KHS5-F1
#
_cell.length_a   1.000
_cell.length_b   1.000
_cell.length_c   1.000
_cell.angle_alpha   90.00
_cell.angle_beta   90.00
_cell.angle_gamma   90.00
#
_symmetry.space_group_name_H-M   'P 1'
#
loop_
_entity.id
_entity.type
_entity.pdbx_description
1 polymer ?
#
loop_
_entity_poly.entity_id
_entity_poly.type
_entity_poly.pdbx_seq_one_letter_code
_entity_poly.pdbx_strand_id
1 'polypeptide(L)'
;MNAATLTIPPLREREDLEWLIERLLARHQDESGAPVLSPAALMALKSHAWPGNIRELANAIAVAAALCENGVIEAGDLPDALAPVAAAASPGEAALRSMLARCAGNVSEAARRMGVDRSTVHRQMRRYGLSPRH
;
A
#
# COMPACT_ATOMS: atom_id res chain seq x y z
N MET A 1 28.49 -5.31 29.92
CA MET A 1 28.23 -4.14 29.04
C MET A 1 26.73 -3.96 28.99
N ASN A 2 26.24 -2.85 29.53
CA ASN A 2 24.81 -2.62 29.74
C ASN A 2 24.17 -2.18 28.42
N ALA A 3 23.34 -3.04 27.83
CA ALA A 3 22.47 -2.67 26.72
C ALA A 3 21.40 -1.73 27.26
N ALA A 4 21.47 -0.45 26.89
CA ALA A 4 20.39 0.49 27.12
C ALA A 4 19.23 0.11 26.20
N THR A 5 18.18 -0.50 26.76
CA THR A 5 16.94 -0.80 26.06
C THR A 5 16.23 0.53 25.77
N LEU A 6 16.48 1.11 24.60
CA LEU A 6 15.72 2.24 24.08
C LEU A 6 14.31 1.75 23.74
N THR A 7 13.38 1.89 24.69
CA THR A 7 11.96 1.66 24.45
C THR A 7 11.45 2.77 23.56
N ILE A 8 11.53 2.58 22.24
CA ILE A 8 10.90 3.48 21.27
C ILE A 8 9.39 3.27 21.39
N PRO A 9 8.60 4.32 21.72
CA PRO A 9 7.15 4.18 21.79
C PRO A 9 6.59 3.76 20.43
N PRO A 10 5.59 2.87 20.39
CA PRO A 10 4.98 2.42 19.15
C PRO A 10 4.38 3.61 18.39
N LEU A 11 4.53 3.63 17.06
CA LEU A 11 4.19 4.79 16.22
C LEU A 11 2.74 5.29 16.38
N ARG A 12 1.80 4.42 16.78
CA ARG A 12 0.39 4.77 17.04
C ARG A 12 0.17 5.69 18.26
N GLU A 13 1.12 5.72 19.19
CA GLU A 13 1.06 6.54 20.42
C GLU A 13 1.74 7.90 20.21
N ARG A 14 2.24 8.17 19.00
CA ARG A 14 2.87 9.45 18.65
C ARG A 14 1.84 10.48 18.22
N GLU A 15 1.83 11.62 18.91
CA GLU A 15 1.02 12.79 18.53
C GLU A 15 1.44 13.39 17.18
N ASP A 16 2.66 13.13 16.70
CA ASP A 16 3.21 13.66 15.45
C ASP A 16 3.07 12.73 14.23
N LEU A 17 2.18 11.73 14.28
CA LEU A 17 2.00 10.76 13.19
C LEU A 17 1.64 11.44 11.86
N GLU A 18 0.72 12.40 11.86
CA GLU A 18 0.30 13.13 10.65
C GLU A 18 1.46 13.92 10.04
N TRP A 19 2.20 14.66 10.87
CA TRP A 19 3.41 15.38 10.42
C TRP A 19 4.46 14.43 9.83
N LEU A 20 4.63 13.25 10.44
CA LEU A 20 5.55 12.25 9.92
C LEU A 20 5.10 11.70 8.55
N ILE A 21 3.80 11.45 8.39
CA ILE A 21 3.20 11.02 7.12
C ILE A 21 3.47 12.08 6.04
N GLU A 22 3.18 13.36 6.32
CA GLU A 22 3.45 14.46 5.40
C GLU A 22 4.92 14.52 4.99
N ARG A 23 5.84 14.40 5.96
CA ARG A 23 7.28 14.40 5.68
C ARG A 23 7.72 13.21 4.84
N LEU A 24 7.09 12.05 4.99
CA LEU A 24 7.38 10.87 4.16
C LEU A 24 6.82 11.04 2.75
N LEU A 25 5.61 11.58 2.59
CA LEU A 25 5.00 11.88 1.28
C LEU A 25 5.84 12.89 0.49
N ALA A 26 6.36 13.93 1.15
CA ALA A 26 7.21 14.94 0.52
C ALA A 26 8.47 14.37 -0.15
N ARG A 27 8.94 13.18 0.25
CA ARG A 27 10.09 12.49 -0.37
C ARG A 27 9.77 11.90 -1.75
N HIS A 28 8.49 11.80 -2.09
CA HIS A 28 7.99 11.26 -3.34
C HIS A 28 7.43 12.35 -4.27
N GLN A 29 7.79 13.61 -4.03
CA GLN A 29 7.41 14.71 -4.91
C GLN A 29 8.02 14.57 -6.31
N ASP A 30 7.23 14.89 -7.33
CA ASP A 30 7.66 15.01 -8.72
C ASP A 30 7.30 16.38 -9.31
N GLU A 31 7.29 16.52 -10.64
CA GLU A 31 6.91 17.77 -11.33
C GLU A 31 5.49 18.25 -11.01
N SER A 32 4.60 17.36 -10.58
CA SER A 32 3.22 17.65 -10.18
C SER A 32 3.08 17.93 -8.68
N GLY A 33 4.16 17.77 -7.90
CA GLY A 33 4.19 17.97 -6.45
C GLY A 33 4.23 16.68 -5.64
N ALA A 34 4.11 16.80 -4.31
CA ALA A 34 4.04 15.65 -3.42
C ALA A 34 2.67 14.96 -3.51
N PRO A 35 2.61 13.62 -3.47
CA PRO A 35 1.34 12.92 -3.45
C PRO A 35 0.56 13.25 -2.17
N VAL A 36 -0.76 13.36 -2.31
CA VAL A 36 -1.70 13.62 -1.22
C VAL A 36 -2.49 12.37 -0.88
N LEU A 37 -2.91 12.24 0.37
CA LEU A 37 -3.76 11.13 0.81
C LEU A 37 -5.23 11.49 0.64
N SER A 38 -6.04 10.55 0.15
CA SER A 38 -7.48 10.65 0.31
C SER A 38 -7.87 10.49 1.79
N PRO A 39 -9.05 10.99 2.21
CA PRO A 39 -9.50 10.84 3.60
C PRO A 39 -9.54 9.39 4.08
N ALA A 40 -9.92 8.46 3.19
CA ALA A 40 -9.95 7.03 3.50
C ALA A 40 -8.55 6.45 3.71
N ALA A 41 -7.58 6.86 2.89
CA ALA A 41 -6.19 6.42 3.04
C ALA A 41 -5.57 6.92 4.34
N LEU A 42 -5.78 8.21 4.68
CA LEU A 42 -5.32 8.78 5.95
C LEU A 42 -5.92 8.03 7.15
N MET A 43 -7.23 7.74 7.11
CA MET A 43 -7.90 7.00 8.18
C MET A 43 -7.33 5.58 8.36
N ALA A 44 -7.02 4.88 7.27
CA ALA A 44 -6.39 3.56 7.33
C ALA A 44 -4.98 3.63 7.96
N LEU A 45 -4.18 4.63 7.58
CA LEU A 45 -2.85 4.86 8.18
C LEU A 45 -2.93 5.17 9.68
N LYS A 46 -3.90 5.99 10.10
CA LYS A 46 -4.10 6.34 11.52
C LYS A 46 -4.61 5.18 12.37
N SER A 47 -5.37 4.25 11.77
CA SER A 47 -5.97 3.12 12.48
C SER A 47 -5.04 1.92 12.67
N HIS A 48 -3.87 1.93 12.02
CA HIS A 48 -2.95 0.80 12.04
C HIS A 48 -2.04 0.82 13.28
N ALA A 49 -1.71 -0.37 13.80
CA ALA A 49 -0.94 -0.52 15.03
C ALA A 49 0.57 -0.27 14.87
N TRP A 50 1.07 -0.30 13.62
CA TRP A 50 2.47 -0.10 13.23
C TRP A 50 3.48 -0.98 13.99
N PRO A 51 3.34 -2.32 13.99
CA PRO A 51 4.29 -3.24 14.63
C PRO A 51 5.73 -3.08 14.11
N GLY A 52 5.92 -2.68 12.86
CA GLY A 52 7.22 -2.36 12.26
C GLY A 52 7.63 -0.89 12.38
N ASN A 53 6.91 -0.09 13.15
CA ASN A 53 7.15 1.34 13.41
C ASN A 53 7.32 2.15 12.10
N ILE A 54 8.26 3.10 12.11
CA ILE A 54 8.51 4.02 11.00
C ILE A 54 8.98 3.32 9.72
N ARG A 55 9.64 2.16 9.82
CA ARG A 55 10.12 1.41 8.64
C ARG A 55 8.93 0.86 7.85
N GLU A 56 7.94 0.33 8.55
CA GLU A 56 6.71 -0.17 7.95
C GLU A 56 5.90 0.98 7.33
N LEU A 57 5.73 2.10 8.04
CA LEU A 57 5.05 3.28 7.51
C LEU A 57 5.73 3.82 6.24
N ALA A 58 7.05 3.98 6.26
CA ALA A 58 7.80 4.46 5.10
C ALA A 58 7.67 3.53 3.90
N ASN A 59 7.69 2.20 4.11
CA ASN A 59 7.48 1.24 3.05
C ASN A 59 6.05 1.30 2.49
N ALA A 60 5.04 1.42 3.36
CA ALA A 60 3.65 1.55 2.94
C ALA A 60 3.42 2.79 2.08
N ILE A 61 3.97 3.94 2.50
CA ILE A 61 3.89 5.20 1.73
C ILE A 61 4.64 5.06 0.39
N ALA A 62 5.83 4.46 0.37
CA ALA A 62 6.59 4.28 -0.86
C ALA A 62 5.85 3.41 -1.89
N VAL A 63 5.24 2.31 -1.44
CA VAL A 63 4.40 1.45 -2.29
C VAL A 63 3.18 2.23 -2.80
N ALA A 64 2.47 2.92 -1.91
CA ALA A 64 1.27 3.66 -2.27
C ALA A 64 1.56 4.82 -3.25
N ALA A 65 2.65 5.56 -3.04
CA ALA A 65 3.11 6.62 -3.94
C ALA A 65 3.52 6.09 -5.32
N ALA A 66 4.02 4.86 -5.41
CA ALA A 66 4.33 4.22 -6.70
C ALA A 66 3.09 3.69 -7.44
N LEU A 67 1.96 3.54 -6.73
CA LEU A 67 0.71 2.98 -7.25
C LEU A 67 -0.35 4.04 -7.56
N CYS A 68 -0.30 5.18 -6.86
CA CYS A 68 -1.30 6.23 -6.99
C CYS A 68 -1.32 6.83 -8.39
N GLU A 69 -2.51 7.23 -8.81
CA GLU A 69 -2.72 7.94 -10.08
C GLU A 69 -3.05 9.41 -9.77
N ASN A 70 -2.56 10.34 -10.60
CA ASN A 70 -2.81 11.78 -10.47
C ASN A 70 -2.37 12.39 -9.11
N GLY A 71 -1.36 11.79 -8.46
CA GLY A 71 -0.84 12.30 -7.19
C GLY A 71 -1.78 12.12 -5.99
N VAL A 72 -2.85 11.32 -6.11
CA VAL A 72 -3.78 11.04 -4.99
C VAL A 72 -3.66 9.57 -4.59
N ILE A 73 -3.18 9.32 -3.38
CA ILE A 73 -3.11 8.00 -2.77
C ILE A 73 -4.48 7.66 -2.18
N GLU A 74 -5.11 6.64 -2.75
CA GLU A 74 -6.37 6.09 -2.26
C GLU A 74 -6.14 4.95 -1.27
N ALA A 75 -7.16 4.60 -0.47
CA ALA A 75 -7.06 3.49 0.47
C ALA A 75 -6.71 2.15 -0.23
N GLY A 76 -7.13 1.97 -1.49
CA GLY A 76 -6.80 0.80 -2.30
C GLY A 76 -5.34 0.73 -2.79
N ASP A 77 -4.59 1.82 -2.66
CA ASP A 77 -3.17 1.91 -3.03
C ASP A 77 -2.26 1.55 -1.84
N LEU A 78 -2.79 1.63 -0.62
CA LEU A 78 -2.07 1.19 0.58
C LEU A 78 -1.90 -0.33 0.60
N PRO A 79 -0.85 -0.88 1.24
CA PRO A 79 -0.71 -2.32 1.49
C PRO A 79 -1.93 -2.96 2.18
N ASP A 80 -2.21 -4.24 1.91
CA ASP A 80 -3.38 -4.94 2.49
C ASP A 80 -3.34 -5.06 4.02
N ALA A 81 -2.16 -5.02 4.63
CA ALA A 81 -2.03 -4.99 6.09
C ALA A 81 -2.73 -3.76 6.71
N LEU A 82 -2.89 -2.68 5.93
CA LEU A 82 -3.57 -1.45 6.31
C LEU A 82 -5.07 -1.48 6.02
N ALA A 83 -5.54 -2.45 5.24
CA ALA A 83 -6.96 -2.72 5.14
C ALA A 83 -7.45 -3.30 6.48
N PRO A 84 -8.68 -2.97 6.91
CA PRO A 84 -9.24 -3.55 8.13
C PRO A 84 -9.16 -5.08 8.07
N VAL A 85 -8.58 -5.65 9.13
CA VAL A 85 -7.95 -6.98 9.23
C VAL A 85 -8.75 -8.12 8.61
N ALA A 86 -8.12 -8.84 7.68
CA ALA A 86 -8.08 -10.31 7.68
C ALA A 86 -6.69 -10.77 7.18
N ALA A 87 -5.87 -11.28 8.10
CA ALA A 87 -4.53 -11.82 7.84
C ALA A 87 -4.57 -13.24 7.25
N ALA A 88 -3.43 -13.66 6.67
CA ALA A 88 -3.21 -14.67 5.63
C ALA A 88 -3.20 -14.01 4.25
N ALA A 89 -2.32 -14.48 3.33
CA ALA A 89 -2.15 -13.94 1.97
C ALA A 89 -3.48 -13.40 1.48
N SER A 90 -3.55 -12.08 1.35
CA SER A 90 -4.83 -11.38 1.30
C SER A 90 -5.69 -12.05 0.23
N PRO A 91 -6.98 -12.33 0.50
CA PRO A 91 -7.85 -13.02 -0.47
C PRO A 91 -7.73 -12.43 -1.88
N GLY A 92 -7.45 -11.12 -1.98
CA GLY A 92 -7.12 -10.40 -3.20
C GLY A 92 -5.84 -10.84 -3.93
N GLU A 93 -4.70 -11.05 -3.26
CA GLU A 93 -3.46 -11.53 -3.91
C GLU A 93 -3.66 -12.93 -4.46
N ALA A 94 -4.18 -13.86 -3.64
CA ALA A 94 -4.37 -15.25 -4.05
C ALA A 94 -5.40 -15.36 -5.19
N ALA A 95 -6.50 -14.61 -5.11
CA ALA A 95 -7.50 -14.54 -6.17
C ALA A 95 -6.91 -13.96 -7.47
N LEU A 96 -6.15 -12.87 -7.38
CA LEU A 96 -5.54 -12.26 -8.56
C LEU A 96 -4.49 -13.18 -9.19
N ARG A 97 -3.61 -13.78 -8.40
CA ARG A 97 -2.60 -14.74 -8.89
C ARG A 97 -3.27 -15.94 -9.57
N SER A 98 -4.32 -16.49 -8.96
CA SER A 98 -5.10 -17.59 -9.54
C SER A 98 -5.79 -17.19 -10.84
N MET A 99 -6.39 -16.00 -10.90
CA MET A 99 -7.03 -15.49 -12.12
C MET A 99 -6.03 -15.30 -13.25
N LEU A 100 -4.89 -14.66 -12.97
CA LEU A 100 -3.81 -14.49 -13.95
C LEU A 100 -3.29 -15.84 -14.45
N ALA A 101 -3.11 -16.84 -13.57
CA ALA A 101 -2.71 -18.18 -13.97
C ALA A 101 -3.74 -18.85 -14.91
N ARG A 102 -5.04 -18.74 -14.60
CA ARG A 102 -6.13 -19.27 -15.46
C ARG A 102 -6.23 -18.57 -16.81
N CYS A 103 -5.83 -17.31 -16.87
CA CYS A 103 -5.82 -16.49 -18.08
C CYS A 103 -4.46 -16.50 -18.79
N ALA A 104 -3.54 -17.40 -18.42
CA ALA A 104 -2.19 -17.50 -18.98
C ALA A 104 -1.41 -16.15 -18.97
N GLY A 105 -1.62 -15.33 -17.93
CA GLY A 105 -1.00 -14.00 -17.79
C GLY A 105 -1.72 -12.88 -18.56
N ASN A 106 -2.81 -13.16 -19.27
CA ASN A 106 -3.56 -12.15 -20.00
C ASN A 106 -4.35 -11.24 -19.05
N VAL A 107 -3.79 -10.07 -18.77
CA VAL A 107 -4.35 -9.05 -17.88
C VAL A 107 -5.73 -8.58 -18.35
N SER A 108 -5.95 -8.42 -19.67
CA SER A 108 -7.23 -7.96 -20.21
C SER A 108 -8.36 -8.99 -20.06
N GLU A 109 -8.02 -10.29 -20.13
CA GLU A 109 -8.97 -11.37 -19.88
C GLU A 109 -9.24 -11.54 -18.39
N ALA A 110 -8.20 -11.42 -17.55
CA ALA A 110 -8.35 -11.43 -16.09
C ALA A 110 -9.25 -10.28 -15.60
N ALA A 111 -9.06 -9.07 -16.14
CA ALA A 111 -9.88 -7.90 -15.83
C ALA A 111 -11.37 -8.13 -16.17
N ARG A 112 -11.65 -8.60 -17.38
CA ARG A 112 -13.01 -8.94 -17.82
C ARG A 112 -13.68 -9.97 -16.92
N ARG A 113 -12.96 -11.03 -16.52
CA ARG A 113 -13.51 -12.08 -15.65
C ARG A 113 -13.72 -11.65 -14.21
N MET A 114 -12.94 -10.68 -13.74
CA MET A 114 -13.11 -10.09 -12.41
C MET A 114 -14.12 -8.92 -12.40
N GLY A 115 -14.60 -8.48 -13.56
CA GLY A 115 -15.54 -7.35 -13.66
C GLY A 115 -14.92 -6.01 -13.29
N VAL A 116 -13.59 -5.86 -13.45
CA VAL A 116 -12.84 -4.63 -13.13
C VAL A 116 -12.12 -4.10 -14.38
N ASP A 117 -11.70 -2.84 -14.33
CA ASP A 117 -10.88 -2.27 -15.40
C ASP A 117 -9.44 -2.84 -15.40
N ARG A 118 -8.80 -2.84 -16.57
CA ARG A 118 -7.41 -3.29 -16.73
C ARG A 118 -6.43 -2.49 -15.87
N SER A 119 -6.67 -1.18 -15.67
CA SER A 119 -5.86 -0.33 -14.78
C SER A 119 -5.87 -0.85 -13.34
N THR A 120 -7.04 -1.31 -12.87
CA THR A 120 -7.22 -1.88 -11.53
C THR A 120 -6.40 -3.16 -11.38
N VAL A 121 -6.40 -4.04 -12.39
CA VAL A 121 -5.59 -5.27 -12.38
C VAL A 121 -4.10 -4.94 -12.37
N HIS A 122 -3.64 -4.00 -13.21
CA HIS A 122 -2.25 -3.55 -13.22
C HIS A 122 -1.82 -2.92 -11.89
N ARG A 123 -2.70 -2.18 -11.23
CA ARG A 123 -2.46 -1.58 -9.92
C ARG A 123 -2.31 -2.67 -8.85
N GLN A 124 -3.21 -3.64 -8.82
CA GLN A 124 -3.11 -4.79 -7.91
C GLN A 124 -1.87 -5.66 -8.21
N MET A 125 -1.51 -5.86 -9.48
CA MET A 125 -0.28 -6.57 -9.86
C MET A 125 0.97 -5.88 -9.33
N ARG A 126 1.08 -4.56 -9.51
CA ARG A 126 2.18 -3.76 -8.95
C ARG A 126 2.20 -3.83 -7.42
N ARG A 127 1.02 -3.74 -6.78
CA ARG A 127 0.86 -3.84 -5.31
C ARG A 127 1.36 -5.16 -4.74
N TYR A 128 1.14 -6.27 -5.44
CA TYR A 128 1.56 -7.61 -5.02
C TYR A 128 2.89 -8.07 -5.62
N GLY A 129 3.59 -7.21 -6.38
CA GLY A 129 4.83 -7.59 -7.07
C GLY A 129 4.66 -8.69 -8.12
N LEU A 130 3.47 -8.81 -8.73
CA LEU A 130 3.18 -9.79 -9.77
C LEU A 130 3.54 -9.23 -11.15
N SER A 131 4.39 -9.93 -11.90
CA SER A 131 4.72 -9.58 -13.29
C SER A 131 3.86 -10.38 -14.28
N PRO A 132 3.40 -9.78 -15.39
CA PRO A 132 2.82 -10.56 -16.48
C PRO A 132 3.92 -11.41 -17.12
N ARG A 133 3.65 -12.70 -17.37
CA ARG A 133 4.58 -13.54 -18.16
C ARG A 133 4.53 -13.04 -19.61
N HIS A 134 5.70 -12.66 -20.15
CA HIS A 134 5.92 -12.43 -21.58
C HIS A 134 5.70 -13.72 -22.38
#